data_AF-A0A075MTU6-F1
#
_entry.id   AF-A0A075MTU6-F1
#
_cell.length_a   1.000
_cell.length_b   1.000
_cell.length_c   1.000
_cell.angle_alpha   90.00
_cell.angle_beta   90.00
_cell.angle_gamma   90.00
#
_symmetry.space_group_name_H-M   'P 1'
#
loop_
_entity.id
_entity.type
_entity.pdbx_description
1 polymer ?
#
loop_
_entity_poly.entity_id
_entity_poly.type
_entity_poly.pdbx_seq_one_letter_code
_entity_poly.pdbx_strand_id
1 'polypeptide(L)'
;MLVNGLIDKLLKARVAEKRDGELTFTNSFGGYLLCSISCSFIKIDTIQGWREILANFESSLANLTTEEIEATVMLLDYYLNHAQRAIVDER
;
A
#
# COMPACT_ATOMS: atom_id res chain seq x y z
N MET A 1 -20.80 -0.69 -4.60
CA MET A 1 -19.72 0.31 -4.44
C MET A 1 -18.88 -0.08 -3.23
N LEU A 2 -17.92 -0.95 -3.48
CA LEU A 2 -16.73 -1.30 -2.71
C LEU A 2 -15.89 -1.96 -3.80
N VAL A 3 -14.65 -1.52 -3.95
CA VAL A 3 -13.76 -1.95 -5.03
C VAL A 3 -13.61 -3.48 -4.96
N ASN A 4 -14.38 -4.19 -5.78
CA ASN A 4 -14.67 -5.62 -5.57
C ASN A 4 -13.40 -6.44 -5.76
N GLY A 5 -12.79 -6.85 -4.64
CA GLY A 5 -11.61 -7.71 -4.61
C GLY A 5 -10.27 -7.00 -4.45
N LEU A 6 -10.22 -5.68 -4.23
CA LEU A 6 -8.95 -4.99 -3.99
C LEU A 6 -8.19 -5.60 -2.81
N ILE A 7 -8.86 -5.80 -1.68
CA ILE A 7 -8.25 -6.41 -0.49
C ILE A 7 -7.67 -7.79 -0.83
N ASP A 8 -8.42 -8.63 -1.54
CA ASP A 8 -7.93 -9.95 -1.95
C ASP A 8 -6.72 -9.86 -2.89
N LYS A 9 -6.67 -8.88 -3.79
CA LYS A 9 -5.50 -8.63 -4.64
C LYS A 9 -4.29 -8.22 -3.81
N LEU A 10 -4.45 -7.29 -2.86
CA LEU A 10 -3.37 -6.84 -1.98
C LEU A 10 -2.84 -7.96 -1.08
N LEU A 11 -3.73 -8.83 -0.59
CA LEU A 11 -3.36 -10.02 0.19
C LEU A 11 -2.60 -11.05 -0.67
N LYS A 12 -3.10 -11.36 -1.87
CA LYS A 12 -2.44 -12.30 -2.79
C LYS A 12 -1.06 -11.81 -3.23
N ALA A 13 -0.93 -10.51 -3.47
CA ALA A 13 0.32 -9.85 -3.84
C ALA A 13 1.26 -9.60 -2.64
N ARG A 14 0.89 -10.00 -1.42
CA ARG A 14 1.68 -9.80 -0.18
C ARG A 14 2.01 -8.33 0.11
N VAL A 15 1.23 -7.41 -0.45
CA VAL A 15 1.29 -5.97 -0.11
C VAL A 15 0.71 -5.76 1.28
N ALA A 16 -0.37 -6.46 1.58
CA ALA A 16 -1.01 -6.46 2.88
C ALA A 16 -1.16 -7.88 3.42
N GLU A 17 -1.35 -7.99 4.73
CA GLU A 17 -1.68 -9.20 5.45
C GLU A 17 -2.82 -8.93 6.43
N LYS A 18 -3.47 -9.99 6.92
CA LYS A 18 -4.41 -9.88 8.03
C LYS A 18 -3.69 -10.23 9.32
N ARG A 19 -3.60 -9.30 10.26
CA ARG A 19 -3.07 -9.50 11.61
C ARG A 19 -4.18 -9.18 12.62
N ASP A 20 -4.49 -10.13 13.49
CA ASP A 20 -5.57 -9.99 14.50
C ASP A 20 -6.94 -9.57 13.93
N GLY A 21 -7.22 -9.96 12.68
CA GLY A 21 -8.46 -9.62 11.97
C GLY A 21 -8.43 -8.28 11.24
N GLU A 22 -7.38 -7.47 11.43
CA GLU A 22 -7.19 -6.18 10.77
C GLU A 22 -6.27 -6.30 9.55
N LEU A 23 -6.48 -5.42 8.56
CA LEU A 23 -5.62 -5.34 7.38
C LEU A 23 -4.41 -4.46 7.69
N THR A 24 -3.21 -5.02 7.56
CA THR A 24 -1.95 -4.31 7.79
C THR A 24 -1.04 -4.42 6.58
N PHE A 25 -0.32 -3.36 6.24
CA PHE A 25 0.70 -3.44 5.19
C PHE A 25 1.91 -4.25 5.67
N THR A 26 2.45 -5.11 4.80
CA THR A 26 3.57 -5.98 5.19
C THR A 26 4.87 -5.19 5.35
N ASN A 27 5.75 -5.65 6.22
CA ASN A 27 7.08 -5.06 6.38
C ASN A 27 7.90 -5.08 5.08
N SER A 28 7.73 -6.13 4.26
CA SER A 28 8.36 -6.22 2.94
C SER A 28 7.90 -5.11 2.00
N PHE A 29 6.60 -4.84 1.97
CA PHE A 29 6.06 -3.75 1.16
C PHE A 29 6.50 -2.38 1.70
N GLY A 30 6.45 -2.18 3.02
CA GLY A 30 6.93 -0.95 3.65
C GLY A 30 8.42 -0.67 3.37
N GLY A 31 9.28 -1.69 3.47
CA GLY A 31 10.70 -1.57 3.14
C GLY A 31 10.95 -1.27 1.66
N TYR A 32 10.20 -1.92 0.78
CA TYR A 32 10.24 -1.62 -0.65
C TYR A 32 9.82 -0.17 -0.92
N LEU A 33 8.69 0.27 -0.36
CA LEU A 33 8.18 1.62 -0.53
C LEU A 33 9.19 2.67 -0.06
N LEU A 34 9.78 2.50 1.14
CA LEU A 34 10.81 3.41 1.65
C LEU A 34 12.01 3.48 0.68
N CYS A 35 12.45 2.34 0.17
CA CYS A 35 13.51 2.26 -0.83
C CYS A 35 13.11 2.95 -2.14
N SER A 36 11.88 2.76 -2.63
CA SER A 36 11.38 3.41 -3.84
C SER A 36 11.34 4.93 -3.68
N ILE A 37 10.95 5.43 -2.50
CA ILE A 37 10.91 6.87 -2.22
C ILE A 37 12.34 7.44 -2.13
N SER A 38 13.28 6.73 -1.50
CA SER A 38 14.65 7.22 -1.29
C SER A 38 15.56 7.05 -2.50
N CYS A 39 15.33 6.03 -3.33
CA CYS A 39 16.26 5.58 -4.37
C CYS A 39 15.79 5.87 -5.80
N SER A 40 14.56 6.36 -6.00
CA SER A 40 14.00 6.55 -7.34
C SER A 40 13.52 7.97 -7.61
N PHE A 41 13.49 8.34 -8.89
CA PHE A 41 12.84 9.56 -9.39
C PHE A 41 11.32 9.40 -9.55
N ILE A 42 10.72 8.34 -9.00
CA ILE A 42 9.29 8.06 -9.19
C ILE A 42 8.48 9.12 -8.44
N LYS A 43 7.59 9.77 -9.19
CA LYS A 43 6.64 10.77 -8.70
C LYS A 43 5.50 10.12 -7.94
N ILE A 44 5.76 9.81 -6.66
CA ILE A 44 4.79 9.21 -5.73
C ILE A 44 3.58 10.10 -5.45
N ASP A 45 3.61 11.35 -5.89
CA ASP A 45 2.50 12.30 -5.85
C ASP A 45 1.49 12.08 -7.00
N THR A 46 1.74 11.13 -7.90
CA THR A 46 0.86 10.84 -9.05
C THR A 46 0.34 9.40 -9.03
N ILE A 47 -0.88 9.19 -9.57
CA ILE A 47 -1.46 7.86 -9.78
C ILE A 47 -0.54 6.96 -10.62
N GLN A 48 0.10 7.53 -11.63
CA GLN A 48 1.02 6.79 -12.48
C GLN A 48 2.26 6.32 -11.72
N GLY A 49 2.83 7.16 -10.84
CA GLY A 49 3.92 6.74 -9.97
C GLY A 49 3.53 5.62 -9.01
N TRP A 50 2.32 5.68 -8.43
CA TRP A 50 1.80 4.60 -7.59
C TRP A 50 1.58 3.30 -8.38
N ARG A 51 1.09 3.40 -9.62
CA ARG A 51 0.97 2.24 -10.52
C ARG A 51 2.33 1.57 -10.71
N GLU A 52 3.37 2.36 -10.97
CA GLU A 52 4.72 1.86 -11.16
C GLU A 52 5.29 1.21 -9.90
N ILE A 53 5.11 1.83 -8.72
CA ILE A 53 5.53 1.25 -7.43
C ILE A 53 4.86 -0.10 -7.20
N LEU A 54 3.54 -0.17 -7.34
CA LEU A 54 2.78 -1.38 -7.08
C LEU A 54 3.15 -2.50 -8.07
N ALA A 55 3.27 -2.17 -9.37
CA ALA A 55 3.65 -3.13 -10.40
C ALA A 55 5.09 -3.64 -10.26
N ASN A 56 6.02 -2.78 -9.81
CA ASN A 56 7.42 -3.17 -9.60
C ASN A 56 7.59 -4.00 -8.32
N PHE A 57 6.75 -3.79 -7.31
CA PHE A 57 6.72 -4.66 -6.13
C PHE A 57 6.17 -6.04 -6.48
N GLU A 58 5.01 -6.09 -7.15
CA GLU A 58 4.37 -7.33 -7.57
C GLU A 58 3.61 -7.12 -8.90
N SER A 59 3.96 -7.91 -9.91
CA SER A 59 3.53 -7.67 -11.30
C SER A 59 2.04 -7.89 -11.55
N SER A 60 1.33 -8.66 -10.71
CA SER A 60 -0.12 -8.84 -10.79
C SER A 60 -0.88 -7.54 -10.48
N LEU A 61 -0.23 -6.56 -9.83
CA LEU A 61 -0.81 -5.26 -9.51
C LEU A 61 -0.72 -4.25 -10.68
N ALA A 62 -0.05 -4.58 -11.78
CA ALA A 62 0.03 -3.71 -12.95
C ALA A 62 -1.35 -3.35 -13.53
N ASN A 63 -2.32 -4.25 -13.36
CA ASN A 63 -3.68 -4.15 -13.90
C ASN A 63 -4.68 -3.53 -12.93
N LEU A 64 -4.24 -2.95 -11.81
CA LEU A 64 -5.16 -2.23 -10.94
C LEU A 64 -5.81 -1.06 -11.68
N THR A 65 -7.10 -0.85 -11.44
CA THR A 65 -7.79 0.34 -11.95
C THR A 65 -7.29 1.60 -11.25
N THR A 66 -7.62 2.77 -11.78
CA THR A 66 -7.29 4.04 -11.12
C THR A 66 -7.92 4.11 -9.74
N GLU A 67 -9.18 3.70 -9.60
CA GLU A 67 -9.91 3.67 -8.32
C GLU A 67 -9.28 2.69 -7.33
N GLU A 68 -8.76 1.55 -7.81
CA GLU A 68 -8.03 0.58 -7.00
C GLU A 68 -6.71 1.14 -6.46
N ILE A 69 -6.00 1.90 -7.29
CA ILE A 69 -4.75 2.56 -6.89
C ILE A 69 -5.06 3.64 -5.86
N GLU A 70 -6.04 4.52 -6.13
CA GLU A 70 -6.47 5.56 -5.19
C GLU A 70 -6.89 4.98 -3.84
N ALA A 71 -7.70 3.92 -3.85
CA ALA A 71 -8.12 3.24 -2.63
C ALA A 71 -6.93 2.62 -1.87
N THR A 72 -5.95 2.06 -2.59
CA THR A 72 -4.72 1.53 -1.96
C THR A 72 -3.91 2.64 -1.29
N VAL A 73 -3.77 3.78 -1.95
CA VAL A 73 -3.07 4.95 -1.40
C VAL A 73 -3.80 5.50 -0.17
N MET A 74 -5.13 5.58 -0.21
CA MET A 74 -5.94 6.00 0.95
C MET A 74 -5.79 5.04 2.13
N LEU A 75 -5.79 3.72 1.88
CA LEU A 75 -5.57 2.71 2.93
C LEU A 75 -4.17 2.85 3.55
N LEU A 76 -3.16 3.11 2.73
CA LEU A 76 -1.79 3.30 3.18
C LEU A 76 -1.64 4.57 4.01
N ASP A 77 -2.20 5.70 3.55
CA ASP A 77 -2.20 6.96 4.28
C ASP A 77 -2.92 6.81 5.63
N TYR A 78 -4.08 6.14 5.63
CA TYR A 78 -4.79 5.81 6.87
C TYR A 78 -3.91 4.98 7.81
N TYR A 79 -3.30 3.90 7.31
CA TYR A 79 -2.44 3.04 8.11
C TYR A 79 -1.25 3.79 8.70
N LEU A 80 -0.55 4.62 7.92
CA LEU A 80 0.61 5.39 8.40
C LEU A 80 0.22 6.42 9.46
N ASN A 81 -0.88 7.15 9.26
CA ASN A 81 -1.36 8.16 10.21
C ASN A 81 -1.89 7.53 11.51
N HIS A 82 -2.41 6.30 11.48
CA HIS A 82 -2.94 5.63 12.67
C HIS A 82 -1.89 4.75 13.37
N ALA A 83 -0.96 4.14 12.65
CA ALA A 83 0.20 3.45 13.22
C ALA A 83 1.07 4.40 14.05
N GLN A 84 1.21 5.66 13.62
CA GLN A 84 1.98 6.67 14.34
C GLN A 84 1.31 7.08 15.67
N ARG A 85 -0.01 6.98 15.79
CA ARG A 85 -0.73 7.28 17.05
C ARG A 85 -0.61 6.15 18.07
N ALA A 86 -0.62 4.90 17.63
CA ALA A 86 -0.47 3.74 18.52
C ALA A 86 0.89 3.72 19.25
N ILE A 87 1.96 4.25 18.65
CA ILE A 87 3.29 4.34 19.27
C ILE A 87 3.34 5.46 20.34
N VAL A 88 2.47 6.47 20.25
CA VAL A 88 2.47 7.62 21.18
C VAL A 88 1.67 7.33 22.45
N ASP A 89 0.65 6.47 22.39
CA ASP A 89 -0.19 6.10 23.56
C ASP A 89 0.43 5.05 24.50
N GLU A 90 1.62 4.51 24.19
CA GLU A 90 2.37 3.58 25.07
C GLU A 90 3.40 4.29 26.00
N ARG A 91 3.23 5.58 26.29
CA ARG A 91 4.11 6.35 27.20
C ARG A 91 3.40 6.97 28.40
#